data_AF-A0A4Q2EHH2-F1
#
_entry.id   AF-A0A4Q2EHH2-F1
#
_cell.length_a   1.000
_cell.length_b   1.000
_cell.length_c   1.000
_cell.angle_alpha   90.00
_cell.angle_beta   90.00
_cell.angle_gamma   90.00
#
_symmetry.space_group_name_H-M   'P 1'
#
loop_
_entity.id
_entity.type
_entity.pdbx_description
1 polymer ?
#
loop_
_entity_poly.entity_id
_entity_poly.type
_entity_poly.pdbx_seq_one_letter_code
_entity_poly.pdbx_strand_id
1 'polypeptide(L)'
;MVPIRTCVGCRVADEQSVLVRLVQGRTGVVVSRTAPGRGAWLHPGCGELAARRRAVPRALKVAPGALLGLAEALAEVDAAGSAWEKPGPTQ
;
A
#
# COMPACT_ATOMS: atom_id res chain seq x y z
N MET A 1 14.15 -3.04 -16.51
CA MET A 1 12.91 -2.24 -16.61
C MET A 1 12.27 -2.23 -15.24
N VAL A 2 12.09 -1.06 -14.63
CA VAL A 2 11.47 -0.94 -13.30
C VAL A 2 9.94 -1.11 -13.45
N PRO A 3 9.29 -1.99 -12.67
CA PRO A 3 7.84 -2.15 -12.77
C PRO A 3 7.13 -0.88 -12.26
N ILE A 4 6.20 -0.37 -13.05
CA ILE A 4 5.34 0.76 -12.68
C ILE A 4 4.05 0.24 -12.05
N ARG A 5 3.62 0.86 -10.94
CA ARG A 5 2.39 0.53 -10.22
C ARG A 5 1.58 1.80 -9.96
N THR A 6 0.27 1.66 -9.82
CA THR A 6 -0.61 2.78 -9.54
C THR A 6 -0.96 2.81 -8.06
N CYS A 7 -0.72 3.95 -7.41
CA CYS A 7 -1.19 4.20 -6.06
C CYS A 7 -2.72 4.19 -6.04
N VAL A 8 -3.32 3.33 -5.22
CA VAL A 8 -4.79 3.21 -5.14
C VAL A 8 -5.43 4.40 -4.42
N GLY A 9 -4.67 5.14 -3.61
CA GLY A 9 -5.11 6.35 -2.91
C GLY A 9 -5.21 7.55 -3.85
N CYS A 10 -4.08 8.00 -4.40
CA CYS A 10 -4.01 9.20 -5.26
C CYS A 10 -4.23 8.92 -6.76
N ARG A 11 -4.24 7.65 -7.21
CA ARG A 11 -4.37 7.22 -8.63
C ARG A 11 -3.18 7.58 -9.53
N VAL A 12 -2.07 8.05 -8.97
CA VAL A 12 -0.83 8.33 -9.73
C VAL A 12 -0.04 7.03 -9.93
N ALA A 13 0.53 6.85 -11.12
CA ALA A 13 1.43 5.75 -11.45
C ALA A 13 2.88 6.16 -11.20
N ASP A 14 3.64 5.31 -10.53
CA ASP A 14 5.05 5.55 -10.22
C ASP A 14 5.80 4.22 -10.11
N GLU A 15 7.11 4.27 -9.93
CA GLU A 15 7.94 3.10 -9.74
C GLU A 15 7.49 2.28 -8.53
N GLN A 16 7.52 0.96 -8.66
CA GLN A 16 7.25 0.06 -7.54
C GLN A 16 8.20 0.34 -6.36
N SER A 17 9.41 0.86 -6.61
CA SER A 17 10.43 1.22 -5.61
C SER A 17 9.98 2.34 -4.67
N VAL A 18 9.05 3.21 -5.09
CA VAL A 18 8.55 4.35 -4.28
C VAL A 18 7.16 4.09 -3.68
N LEU A 19 6.61 2.90 -3.88
CA LEU A 19 5.31 2.48 -3.39
C LEU A 19 5.45 1.41 -2.30
N VAL A 20 4.58 1.51 -1.30
CA VAL A 20 4.34 0.51 -0.26
C VAL A 20 3.24 -0.43 -0.73
N ARG A 21 3.41 -1.73 -0.50
CA ARG A 21 2.42 -2.76 -0.84
C ARG A 21 1.74 -3.28 0.42
N LEU A 22 0.43 -3.12 0.46
CA LEU A 22 -0.44 -3.76 1.44
C LEU A 22 -1.02 -5.04 0.84
N VAL A 23 -1.00 -6.14 1.59
CA VAL A 23 -1.49 -7.44 1.17
C VAL A 23 -2.50 -7.94 2.19
N GLN A 24 -3.56 -8.61 1.73
CA GLN A 24 -4.44 -9.35 2.64
C GLN A 24 -3.70 -10.61 3.12
N GLY A 25 -3.25 -10.59 4.37
CA GLY A 25 -2.75 -11.76 5.06
C GLY A 25 -3.88 -12.60 5.65
N ARG A 26 -3.52 -13.71 6.31
CA ARG A 26 -4.48 -14.62 6.97
C ARG A 26 -5.20 -13.98 8.15
N THR A 27 -4.53 -13.09 8.87
CA THR A 27 -5.02 -12.49 10.12
C THR A 27 -5.34 -11.00 10.00
N GLY A 28 -5.08 -10.38 8.85
CA GLY A 28 -5.22 -8.94 8.67
C GLY A 28 -4.40 -8.41 7.51
N VAL A 29 -4.28 -7.09 7.42
CA VAL A 29 -3.44 -6.42 6.43
C VAL A 29 -1.97 -6.57 6.82
N VAL A 30 -1.12 -6.85 5.83
CA VAL A 30 0.33 -6.95 6.00
C VAL A 30 1.02 -6.01 5.03
N VAL A 31 1.97 -5.22 5.52
CA VAL A 31 2.89 -4.46 4.67
C VAL A 31 3.97 -5.41 4.16
N SER A 32 3.94 -5.76 2.88
CA SER A 32 4.96 -6.63 2.29
C SER A 32 5.01 -6.51 0.77
N ARG A 33 6.22 -6.31 0.25
CA ARG A 33 6.48 -6.29 -1.20
C ARG A 33 6.35 -7.66 -1.83
N THR A 34 6.74 -8.73 -1.11
CA THR A 34 6.91 -10.09 -1.65
C THR A 34 5.83 -11.07 -1.20
N ALA A 35 4.97 -10.71 -0.23
CA ALA A 35 3.94 -11.62 0.26
C ALA A 35 3.00 -12.10 -0.87
N PRO A 36 2.60 -13.39 -0.86
CA PRO A 36 1.69 -13.93 -1.87
C PRO A 36 0.29 -13.31 -1.73
N GLY A 37 -0.43 -13.24 -2.85
CA GLY A 37 -1.83 -12.78 -2.88
C GLY A 37 -2.03 -11.42 -3.53
N ARG A 38 -3.27 -10.92 -3.50
CA ARG A 38 -3.62 -9.60 -4.03
C ARG A 38 -3.05 -8.52 -3.12
N GLY A 39 -2.43 -7.51 -3.74
CA GLY A 39 -1.89 -6.36 -3.01
C GLY A 39 -2.44 -5.04 -3.55
N ALA A 40 -2.52 -4.06 -2.66
CA ALA A 40 -2.80 -2.66 -2.96
C ALA A 40 -1.50 -1.86 -2.85
N TRP A 41 -1.18 -1.08 -3.88
CA TRP A 41 -0.01 -0.21 -3.90
C TRP A 41 -0.40 1.19 -3.44
N LEU A 42 0.41 1.78 -2.58
CA LEU A 42 0.17 3.09 -1.97
C LEU A 42 1.47 3.87 -1.88
N HIS A 43 1.43 5.15 -2.22
CA HIS A 43 2.51 6.05 -1.85
C HIS A 43 2.55 6.18 -0.33
N PRO A 44 3.75 6.29 0.26
CA PRO A 44 3.88 6.84 1.60
C PRO A 44 3.15 8.19 1.70
N GLY A 45 2.42 8.43 2.81
CA GLY A 45 1.60 9.64 2.99
C GLY A 45 0.24 9.64 2.27
N CYS A 46 -0.12 8.57 1.53
CA CYS A 46 -1.44 8.42 0.91
C CYS A 46 -2.41 7.53 1.70
N GLY A 47 -2.06 7.11 2.91
CA GLY A 47 -2.85 6.24 3.78
C GLY A 47 -4.19 6.84 4.16
N GLU A 48 -4.22 8.07 4.66
CA GLU A 48 -5.45 8.79 5.00
C GLU A 48 -6.38 8.96 3.77
N LEU A 49 -5.81 9.29 2.61
CA LEU A 49 -6.56 9.39 1.36
C LEU A 49 -7.17 8.04 0.94
N ALA A 50 -6.41 6.96 1.10
CA ALA A 50 -6.86 5.61 0.81
C ALA A 50 -7.95 5.12 1.77
N ALA A 51 -7.86 5.50 3.05
CA ALA A 51 -8.89 5.25 4.06
C ALA A 51 -10.21 5.93 3.66
N ARG A 52 -10.17 7.24 3.43
CA ARG A 52 -11.35 8.05 3.04
C ARG A 52 -12.05 7.49 1.81
N ARG A 53 -11.29 7.02 0.82
CA ARG A 53 -11.81 6.48 -0.45
C ARG A 53 -12.14 4.99 -0.40
N ARG A 54 -11.90 4.31 0.72
CA ARG A 54 -11.99 2.84 0.84
C ARG A 54 -11.20 2.13 -0.27
N ALA A 55 -10.05 2.68 -0.63
CA ALA A 55 -9.28 2.25 -1.81
C ALA A 55 -8.65 0.86 -1.61
N VAL A 56 -8.16 0.56 -0.41
CA VAL A 56 -7.51 -0.73 -0.10
C VAL A 56 -8.49 -1.90 -0.12
N PRO A 57 -9.64 -1.87 0.60
CA PRO A 57 -10.64 -2.94 0.49
C PRO A 57 -11.09 -3.18 -0.96
N ARG A 58 -11.28 -2.10 -1.72
CA ARG A 58 -11.68 -2.17 -3.14
C ARG A 58 -10.59 -2.83 -4.00
N ALA A 59 -9.33 -2.46 -3.82
CA ALA A 59 -8.20 -3.03 -4.56
C ALA A 59 -7.97 -4.51 -4.22
N LEU A 60 -8.18 -4.88 -2.95
CA LEU A 60 -8.07 -6.26 -2.48
C LEU A 60 -9.31 -7.12 -2.78
N LYS A 61 -10.40 -6.50 -3.25
CA LYS A 61 -11.71 -7.12 -3.53
C LYS A 61 -12.31 -7.81 -2.30
N VAL A 62 -12.30 -7.10 -1.18
CA VAL A 62 -12.85 -7.57 0.10
C VAL A 62 -13.89 -6.58 0.61
N ALA A 63 -14.80 -7.08 1.45
CA ALA A 63 -15.81 -6.24 2.06
C ALA A 63 -15.16 -5.16 2.94
N PRO A 64 -15.71 -3.93 2.98
CA PRO A 64 -15.31 -2.94 3.97
C PRO A 64 -15.44 -3.53 5.38
N GLY A 65 -14.39 -3.43 6.20
CA GLY A 65 -14.37 -4.02 7.55
C GLY A 65 -13.86 -5.46 7.64
N ALA A 66 -13.67 -6.17 6.51
CA ALA A 66 -13.08 -7.51 6.50
C ALA A 66 -11.54 -7.51 6.66
N LEU A 67 -10.92 -6.33 6.66
CA LEU A 67 -9.48 -6.16 6.80
C LEU A 67 -9.15 -5.69 8.21
N LEU A 68 -8.87 -6.64 9.09
CA LEU A 68 -8.38 -6.35 10.44
C LEU A 68 -7.02 -5.64 10.34
N GLY A 69 -6.81 -4.61 11.17
CA GLY A 69 -5.56 -3.85 11.20
C GLY A 69 -5.36 -2.88 10.04
N LEU A 70 -6.38 -2.62 9.22
CA LEU A 70 -6.23 -1.75 8.04
C LEU A 70 -5.91 -0.30 8.43
N ALA A 71 -6.52 0.23 9.49
CA ALA A 71 -6.32 1.62 9.89
C ALA A 71 -4.88 1.84 10.37
N GLU A 72 -4.38 0.89 11.18
CA GLU A 72 -3.02 0.84 11.68
C GLU A 72 -2.02 0.71 10.54
N ALA A 73 -2.25 -0.21 9.59
CA ALA A 73 -1.38 -0.37 8.43
C ALA A 73 -1.34 0.89 7.54
N LEU A 74 -2.46 1.62 7.41
CA LEU A 74 -2.48 2.89 6.67
C LEU A 74 -1.73 3.99 7.41
N ALA A 75 -1.86 4.06 8.75
CA ALA A 75 -1.08 4.97 9.57
C ALA A 75 0.42 4.66 9.49
N GLU A 76 0.82 3.39 9.43
CA GLU A 76 2.20 2.98 9.19
C GLU A 76 2.70 3.41 7.81
N VAL A 77 1.88 3.29 6.76
CA VAL A 77 2.23 3.79 5.41
C VAL A 77 2.40 5.31 5.41
N ASP A 78 1.58 6.03 6.18
CA ASP A 78 1.72 7.49 6.33
C ASP A 78 2.98 7.86 7.11
N ALA A 79 3.27 7.15 8.20
CA ALA A 79 4.49 7.32 8.98
C ALA A 79 5.75 6.95 8.18
N ALA A 80 5.67 5.96 7.29
CA ALA A 80 6.75 5.62 6.38
C ALA A 80 7.09 6.78 5.43
N GLY A 81 6.17 7.73 5.19
CA GLY A 81 6.40 8.90 4.33
C GLY A 81 7.54 9.80 4.75
N SER A 82 7.98 9.75 6.01
CA SER A 82 9.14 10.50 6.50
C SER A 82 10.44 9.68 6.59
N ALA A 83 10.37 8.35 6.49
CA ALA A 83 11.51 7.43 6.70
C ALA A 83 11.85 6.56 5.47
N TRP A 84 10.98 6.53 4.46
CA TRP A 84 11.25 5.84 3.20
C TRP A 84 12.13 6.71 2.29
N GLU A 85 13.41 6.80 2.66
CA GLU A 85 14.46 7.19 1.72
C GLU A 85 14.38 6.21 0.53
N LYS A 86 14.24 6.72 -0.70
CA LYS A 86 14.23 5.88 -1.90
C LYS A 86 15.45 4.97 -1.84
N PRO A 87 15.34 3.63 -1.80
CA PRO A 87 16.52 2.83 -2.08
C PRO A 87 16.94 3.20 -3.51
N GLY A 88 18.10 3.85 -3.62
CA GLY A 88 18.68 4.21 -4.91
C GLY A 88 18.74 2.98 -5.81
N PRO A 89 18.70 3.18 -7.14
CA PRO A 89 18.54 2.07 -8.09
C PRO A 89 19.57 0.98 -7.79
N THR A 90 19.09 -0.17 -7.30
CA THR A 90 19.93 -1.38 -7.26
C THR A 90 20.16 -1.76 -8.72
N GLN A 91 21.43 -1.64 -9.13
CA GLN A 91 21.92 -2.02 -10.46
C GLN A 91 21.68 -3.51 -10.76
#